data_AF-A0A6B3HQW2-F1
#
_entry.id   AF-A0A6B3HQW2-F1
#
_cell.length_a   1.000
_cell.length_b   1.000
_cell.length_c   1.000
_cell.angle_alpha   90.00
_cell.angle_beta   90.00
_cell.angle_gamma   90.00
#
_symmetry.space_group_name_H-M   'P 1'
#
loop_
_entity.id
_entity.type
_entity.pdbx_description
1 polymer ?
#
loop_
_entity_poly.entity_id
_entity_poly.type
_entity_poly.pdbx_seq_one_letter_code
_entity_poly.pdbx_strand_id
1 'polypeptide(L)'
;SFATTVWHERYVGGRNPLVEEIADRTAHHLWLLTDHEGVAFEDDGLRDGEELRPWMTERFRAELTRTGRRFVEITGPPEARLAAAVAAVDELLSTGWDFAA
;
A
#
# COMPACT_ATOMS: atom_id res chain seq x y z
N SER A 1 -10.22 -4.05 3.78
CA SER A 1 -8.76 -4.28 3.66
C SER A 1 -8.03 -3.09 4.27
N PHE A 2 -6.70 -3.14 4.45
CA PHE A 2 -5.91 -1.99 4.90
C PHE A 2 -6.15 -0.74 4.05
N ALA A 3 -6.16 -0.88 2.72
CA ALA A 3 -6.37 0.27 1.84
C ALA A 3 -7.70 1.00 2.12
N THR A 4 -8.74 0.25 2.52
CA THR A 4 -10.05 0.79 2.88
C THR A 4 -9.99 1.76 4.08
N THR A 5 -9.06 1.61 5.02
CA THR A 5 -8.99 2.52 6.19
C THR A 5 -8.64 3.94 5.76
N VAL A 6 -7.68 4.07 4.83
CA VAL A 6 -7.25 5.36 4.26
C VAL A 6 -8.31 5.95 3.32
N TRP A 7 -8.94 5.11 2.49
CA TRP A 7 -10.05 5.57 1.64
C TRP A 7 -11.27 6.04 2.45
N HIS A 8 -11.61 5.33 3.54
CA HIS A 8 -12.66 5.77 4.46
C HIS A 8 -12.32 7.14 5.05
N GLU A 9 -11.09 7.33 5.54
CA GLU A 9 -10.64 8.61 6.09
C GLU A 9 -10.81 9.75 5.09
N ARG A 10 -10.39 9.52 3.84
CA ARG A 10 -10.53 10.49 2.76
C ARG A 10 -11.99 10.86 2.50
N TYR A 11 -12.87 9.87 2.29
CA TYR A 11 -14.23 10.13 1.85
C TYR A 11 -15.17 10.56 2.97
N VAL A 12 -14.91 10.11 4.21
CA VAL A 12 -15.80 10.33 5.36
C VAL A 12 -15.22 11.36 6.35
N GLY A 13 -13.97 11.79 6.15
CA GLY A 13 -13.32 12.84 6.95
C GLY A 13 -12.72 12.36 8.27
N GLY A 14 -12.49 11.05 8.43
CA GLY A 14 -11.89 10.53 9.65
C GLY A 14 -11.69 9.01 9.67
N ARG A 15 -10.84 8.58 10.60
CA ARG A 15 -10.59 7.16 10.87
C ARG A 15 -11.81 6.50 11.52
N ASN A 16 -11.99 5.20 11.28
CA ASN A 16 -13.08 4.42 11.86
C ASN A 16 -12.53 3.12 12.47
N PRO A 17 -12.59 2.96 13.80
CA PRO A 17 -12.07 1.78 14.49
C PRO A 17 -12.64 0.44 13.98
N LEU A 18 -13.88 0.41 13.52
CA LEU A 18 -14.50 -0.81 12.99
C LEU A 18 -13.90 -1.22 11.63
N VAL A 19 -13.51 -0.24 10.80
CA VAL A 19 -12.85 -0.52 9.52
C VAL A 19 -11.42 -1.01 9.75
N GLU A 20 -10.75 -0.44 10.75
CA GLU A 20 -9.41 -0.85 11.19
C GLU A 20 -9.41 -2.27 11.75
N GLU A 21 -10.38 -2.61 12.61
CA GLU A 21 -10.54 -3.96 13.14
C GLU A 21 -10.69 -4.98 12.00
N ILE A 22 -11.50 -4.67 10.97
CA ILE A 22 -11.65 -5.54 9.80
C ILE A 22 -10.33 -5.66 9.00
N ALA A 23 -9.57 -4.58 8.88
CA ALA A 23 -8.28 -4.60 8.20
C ALA A 23 -7.24 -5.46 8.92
N ASP A 24 -7.34 -5.57 10.25
CA ASP A 24 -6.42 -6.36 11.08
C ASP A 24 -6.76 -7.86 11.12
N ARG A 25 -7.96 -8.26 10.67
CA ARG A 25 -8.36 -9.68 10.61
C ARG A 25 -7.56 -10.53 9.61
N THR A 26 -6.88 -9.90 8.66
CA THR A 26 -6.10 -10.60 7.64
C THR A 26 -4.63 -10.19 7.74
N ALA A 27 -3.80 -11.13 8.18
CA ALA A 27 -2.36 -10.96 8.17
C ALA A 27 -1.83 -10.90 6.73
N HIS A 28 -0.94 -9.94 6.47
CA HIS A 28 -0.21 -9.82 5.23
C HIS A 28 1.28 -9.73 5.57
N HIS A 29 2.11 -10.53 4.91
CA HIS A 29 3.54 -10.60 5.22
C HIS A 29 4.36 -9.48 4.56
N LEU A 30 3.83 -8.86 3.50
CA LEU A 30 4.48 -7.78 2.75
C LEU A 30 3.44 -6.88 2.08
N TRP A 31 3.70 -5.57 2.11
CA TRP A 31 2.97 -4.55 1.36
C TRP A 31 3.87 -3.91 0.31
N LEU A 32 3.39 -3.78 -0.92
CA LEU A 32 4.07 -3.06 -1.99
C LEU A 32 3.42 -1.68 -2.15
N LEU A 33 4.10 -0.62 -1.70
CA LEU A 33 3.62 0.75 -1.85
C LEU A 33 4.11 1.32 -3.18
N THR A 34 3.23 1.38 -4.17
CA THR A 34 3.55 1.95 -5.49
C THR A 34 3.49 3.47 -5.44
N ASP A 35 4.59 4.11 -5.81
CA ASP A 35 4.67 5.56 -5.86
C ASP A 35 3.97 6.14 -7.11
N HIS A 36 3.55 7.39 -6.98
CA HIS A 36 2.93 8.18 -8.01
C HIS A 36 3.94 8.93 -8.90
N GLU A 37 5.15 9.23 -8.39
CA GLU A 37 6.16 9.97 -9.13
C GLU A 37 6.62 9.22 -10.38
N GLY A 38 6.75 9.94 -11.50
CA GLY A 38 7.13 9.34 -12.79
C GLY A 38 6.09 8.40 -13.41
N VAL A 39 4.87 8.35 -12.86
CA VAL A 39 3.73 7.60 -13.41
C VAL A 39 2.70 8.60 -13.91
N ALA A 40 2.48 8.65 -15.23
CA ALA A 40 1.49 9.54 -15.84
C ALA A 40 0.08 9.25 -15.31
N PHE A 41 -0.67 10.31 -15.02
CA PHE A 41 -2.08 10.19 -14.78
C PHE A 41 -2.83 10.02 -16.11
N GLU A 42 -3.86 9.19 -16.10
CA GLU A 42 -4.77 9.01 -17.22
C GLU A 42 -6.17 9.11 -16.66
N ASP A 43 -6.97 10.03 -17.17
CA ASP A 43 -8.37 10.13 -16.80
C ASP A 43 -9.17 9.07 -17.56
N ASP A 44 -9.27 7.89 -16.96
CA ASP A 44 -10.07 6.76 -17.44
C ASP A 44 -11.50 6.77 -16.87
N GLY A 45 -11.89 7.85 -16.18
CA GLY A 45 -13.18 7.98 -15.49
C GLY A 45 -13.30 7.18 -14.18
N LEU A 46 -12.25 6.46 -13.76
CA LEU A 46 -12.22 5.68 -12.52
C LEU A 46 -11.25 6.24 -11.47
N ARG A 47 -10.27 7.06 -11.87
CA ARG A 47 -9.23 7.57 -10.96
C ARG A 47 -9.68 8.82 -10.22
N ASP A 48 -9.45 8.83 -8.90
CA ASP A 48 -9.54 10.03 -8.06
C ASP A 48 -8.38 10.98 -8.43
N GLY A 49 -8.71 12.24 -8.76
CA GLY A 49 -7.88 13.25 -9.43
C GLY A 49 -6.37 13.25 -9.16
N GLU A 50 -5.61 13.66 -10.18
CA GLU A 50 -4.14 13.63 -10.20
C GLU A 50 -3.50 14.30 -8.97
N GLU A 51 -4.06 15.42 -8.53
CA GLU A 51 -3.58 16.24 -7.41
C GLU A 51 -3.64 15.52 -6.05
N LEU A 52 -4.40 14.43 -5.96
CA LEU A 52 -4.61 13.68 -4.73
C LEU A 52 -3.59 12.56 -4.54
N ARG A 53 -2.87 12.20 -5.60
CA ARG A 53 -1.88 11.11 -5.60
C ARG A 53 -0.72 11.33 -4.62
N PRO A 54 -0.14 12.55 -4.48
CA PRO A 54 0.87 12.80 -3.46
C PRO A 54 0.33 12.57 -2.04
N TRP A 55 -0.86 13.09 -1.75
CA TRP A 55 -1.49 12.95 -0.43
C TRP A 55 -1.82 11.49 -0.12
N MET A 56 -2.40 10.75 -1.06
CA MET A 56 -2.74 9.33 -0.90
C MET A 56 -1.49 8.48 -0.63
N THR A 57 -0.43 8.69 -1.43
CA THR A 57 0.84 7.95 -1.28
C THR A 57 1.44 8.18 0.12
N GLU A 58 1.52 9.43 0.55
CA GLU A 58 2.06 9.78 1.86
C GLU A 58 1.17 9.26 2.99
N ARG A 59 -0.16 9.34 2.83
CA ARG A 59 -1.08 8.83 3.84
C ARG A 59 -0.96 7.32 4.03
N PHE A 60 -0.77 6.56 2.94
CA PHE A 60 -0.49 5.13 3.02
C PHE A 60 0.86 4.83 3.69
N ARG A 61 1.93 5.53 3.30
CA ARG A 61 3.26 5.42 3.93
C ARG A 61 3.18 5.65 5.44
N ALA A 62 2.52 6.72 5.85
CA ALA A 62 2.33 7.07 7.25
C ALA A 62 1.57 5.96 8.01
N GLU A 63 0.52 5.38 7.41
CA GLU A 63 -0.27 4.33 8.05
C GLU A 63 0.49 3.00 8.16
N LEU A 64 1.20 2.60 7.10
CA LEU A 64 2.05 1.40 7.09
C LEU A 64 3.11 1.51 8.19
N THR A 65 3.76 2.68 8.28
CA THR A 65 4.77 2.99 9.30
C THR A 65 4.17 2.98 10.70
N ARG A 66 3.05 3.70 10.92
CA ARG A 66 2.37 3.80 12.22
C ARG A 66 1.94 2.44 12.77
N THR A 67 1.58 1.52 11.87
CA THR A 67 1.09 0.19 12.25
C THR A 67 2.17 -0.89 12.23
N GLY A 68 3.42 -0.54 11.90
CA GLY A 68 4.54 -1.48 11.87
C GLY A 68 4.41 -2.57 10.80
N ARG A 69 3.59 -2.35 9.77
CA ARG A 69 3.41 -3.31 8.67
C ARG A 69 4.68 -3.33 7.82
N ARG A 70 5.24 -4.51 7.52
CA ARG A 70 6.38 -4.64 6.61
C ARG A 70 5.99 -4.18 5.21
N PHE A 71 6.65 -3.15 4.69
CA PHE A 71 6.40 -2.65 3.34
C PHE A 71 7.69 -2.28 2.62
N VAL A 72 7.62 -2.27 1.30
CA VAL A 72 8.64 -1.70 0.41
C VAL A 72 7.99 -0.70 -0.53
N GLU A 73 8.72 0.35 -0.86
CA GLU A 73 8.30 1.32 -1.86
C GLU A 73 8.79 0.94 -3.24
N ILE A 74 7.91 1.11 -4.22
CA ILE A 74 8.12 0.70 -5.59
C ILE A 74 8.06 1.95 -6.48
N THR A 75 9.23 2.38 -6.96
CA THR A 75 9.43 3.62 -7.73
C THR A 75 10.13 3.34 -9.07
N GLY A 76 10.20 4.36 -9.94
CA GLY A 76 10.90 4.27 -11.22
C GLY A 76 10.04 3.75 -12.37
N PRO A 77 10.66 3.41 -13.53
CA PRO A 77 9.93 2.97 -14.73
C PRO A 77 9.25 1.60 -14.55
N PRO A 78 8.28 1.24 -15.41
CA PRO A 78 7.48 0.01 -15.24
C PRO A 78 8.30 -1.27 -15.04
N GLU A 79 9.37 -1.46 -15.80
CA GLU A 79 10.25 -2.63 -15.69
C GLU A 79 10.99 -2.68 -14.35
N ALA A 80 11.48 -1.54 -13.86
CA ALA A 80 12.16 -1.45 -12.57
C ALA A 80 11.20 -1.71 -11.41
N ARG A 81 9.96 -1.18 -11.49
CA ARG A 81 8.91 -1.43 -10.50
C ARG A 81 8.56 -2.90 -10.39
N LEU A 82 8.39 -3.56 -11.54
CA LEU A 82 8.11 -5.00 -11.58
C LEU A 82 9.27 -5.81 -11.00
N ALA A 83 10.51 -5.51 -11.40
CA ALA A 83 11.68 -6.20 -10.90
C ALA A 83 11.84 -6.03 -9.37
N ALA A 84 11.62 -4.83 -8.84
CA ALA A 84 11.67 -4.57 -7.40
C ALA A 84 10.56 -5.30 -6.63
N ALA A 85 9.34 -5.33 -7.17
CA ALA A 85 8.22 -6.06 -6.58
C ALA A 85 8.50 -7.57 -6.53
N VAL A 86 8.98 -8.15 -7.63
CA VAL A 86 9.35 -9.57 -7.70
C VAL A 86 10.48 -9.88 -6.73
N ALA A 87 11.55 -9.08 -6.69
CA ALA A 87 12.66 -9.29 -5.77
C ALA A 87 12.22 -9.26 -4.29
N ALA A 88 11.32 -8.34 -3.92
CA ALA A 88 10.79 -8.26 -2.55
C ALA A 88 9.94 -9.48 -2.17
N VAL A 89 9.18 -10.03 -3.13
CA VAL A 89 8.43 -11.28 -2.93
C VAL A 89 9.37 -12.47 -2.85
N ASP A 90 10.37 -12.57 -3.73
CA ASP A 90 11.36 -13.66 -3.70
C ASP A 90 12.15 -13.66 -2.37
N GLU A 91 12.53 -12.48 -1.87
CA GLU A 91 13.15 -12.33 -0.56
C GLU A 91 12.23 -12.84 0.55
N LEU A 92 10.95 -12.43 0.56
CA LEU A 92 9.97 -12.92 1.52
C LEU A 92 9.82 -14.45 1.45
N LEU A 93 9.79 -15.04 0.25
CA LEU A 93 9.66 -16.48 0.09
C LEU A 93 10.93 -17.23 0.50
N SER A 94 12.10 -16.59 0.38
CA SER A 94 13.38 -17.16 0.82
C SER A 94 13.51 -17.19 2.35
N THR A 95 12.81 -16.29 3.06
CA THR A 95 12.67 -16.40 4.51
C THR A 95 11.75 -17.57 4.82
N GLY A 96 12.30 -18.64 5.39
CA GLY A 96 11.55 -19.85 5.72
C GLY A 96 10.26 -19.54 6.49
N TRP A 97 9.20 -20.29 6.21
CA TRP A 97 7.88 -20.05 6.79
C TRP A 97 7.78 -20.70 8.16
N ASP A 98 7.41 -19.92 9.17
CA ASP A 98 7.06 -20.46 10.48
C ASP A 98 5.58 -20.83 10.49
N PHE A 99 5.30 -22.14 10.44
CA PHE A 99 3.94 -22.68 10.47
C PHE A 99 3.40 -22.92 11.89
N ALA A 100 4.17 -22.57 12.93
CA ALA A 100 3.81 -22.81 14.32
C ALA A 100 3.22 -21.59 15.05
N ALA A 101 2.93 -20.50 14.32
CA ALA A 101 2.32 -19.27 14.86
C ALA A 101 0.81 -19.39 15.09
#